data_AF-A0A7C5YLN2-F1
#
_entry.id   AF-A0A7C5YLN2-F1
#
_cell.length_a   1.000
_cell.length_b   1.000
_cell.length_c   1.000
_cell.angle_alpha   90.00
_cell.angle_beta   90.00
_cell.angle_gamma   90.00
#
_symmetry.space_group_name_H-M   'P 1'
#
loop_
_entity.id
_entity.type
_entity.pdbx_description
1 polymer ?
#
loop_
_entity_poly.entity_id
_entity_poly.type
_entity_poly.pdbx_seq_one_letter_code
_entity_poly.pdbx_strand_id
1 'polypeptide(L)'
;MKGFGKLGLIGGIVLALILVFTPMANAQLKPGSCYWGDATGNGAIASDDVAILKTTLRQGGGSGTDVNYTGIPYTEIQSRLVQDLSGNGAIASDDNAMLTKWLKNDWSGRTAGNPDRLLADSNSVTLDTSAGDSVELSLYGLSPDLSGGALRTGWGVILEIDAGSDCTSAQIYGYDPNQTSQEPPAWHSSIAYRYTGKADDALVNGRAKLRVNANGCSNGDVVLVNTYIPADGEYGVSGQRFPTRLDGPQIKVHIQGGPPPCTITGVTVNPSSTNEDQTDVPYTLIAQCQEGQNVDVTATSTVSGNCTGGAGLITIPNTCGDDDPADCTVTETESGNNYSDVIDIVDDGDTITGLTCSISNLTEGTSSALGCVYNWSDGESCNDSDDNADSDVVVGGANCSKSGTNGVCAEVCGDDNWSCTLTARTYTDSYDCLDDGDTVTGLNCSIANVTEGTSSALNCLYSWNEGGSCNDSDDNADSDVVVGGANCSKSGTNGVCAEV
;
A
#
# COMPACT_ATOMS: atom_id res chain seq x y z
N MET A 1 42.60 -26.99 73.40
CA MET A 1 42.11 -26.33 72.17
C MET A 1 43.23 -25.51 71.50
N LYS A 2 44.27 -26.15 70.96
CA LYS A 2 45.41 -25.48 70.28
C LYS A 2 45.51 -25.78 68.76
N GLY A 3 44.52 -26.49 68.20
CA GLY A 3 44.53 -26.94 66.80
C GLY A 3 43.78 -26.06 65.80
N PHE A 4 42.90 -25.16 66.24
CA PHE A 4 42.01 -24.43 65.32
C PHE A 4 42.65 -23.21 64.63
N GLY A 5 43.69 -22.61 65.22
CA GLY A 5 44.33 -21.42 64.63
C GLY A 5 45.09 -21.70 63.33
N LYS A 6 45.66 -22.90 63.17
CA LYS A 6 46.39 -23.27 61.94
C LYS A 6 45.46 -23.64 60.78
N LEU A 7 44.28 -24.20 61.07
CA LEU A 7 43.24 -24.46 60.08
C LEU A 7 42.58 -23.17 59.58
N GLY A 8 42.38 -22.17 60.47
CA GLY A 8 41.87 -20.86 60.06
C GLY A 8 42.85 -20.08 59.16
N LEU A 9 44.16 -20.18 59.41
CA LEU A 9 45.18 -19.51 58.58
C LEU A 9 45.34 -20.18 57.21
N ILE A 10 45.36 -21.51 57.14
CA ILE A 10 45.42 -22.25 55.87
C ILE A 10 44.11 -22.04 55.09
N GLY A 11 42.95 -22.11 55.76
CA GLY A 11 41.66 -21.80 55.16
C GLY A 11 41.59 -20.37 54.62
N GLY A 12 42.11 -19.39 55.38
CA GLY A 12 42.16 -17.99 54.96
C GLY A 12 43.10 -17.73 53.78
N ILE A 13 44.27 -18.38 53.73
CA ILE A 13 45.22 -18.27 52.61
C ILE A 13 44.68 -18.99 51.37
N VAL A 14 44.04 -20.15 51.51
CA VAL A 14 43.42 -20.87 50.39
C VAL A 14 42.19 -20.12 49.88
N LEU A 15 41.36 -19.53 50.75
CA LEU A 15 40.22 -18.71 50.33
C LEU A 15 40.67 -17.38 49.69
N ALA A 16 41.74 -16.76 50.19
CA ALA A 16 42.35 -15.58 49.56
C ALA A 16 43.01 -15.91 48.22
N LEU A 17 43.67 -17.06 48.09
CA LEU A 17 44.19 -17.55 46.80
C LEU A 17 43.09 -18.02 45.85
N ILE A 18 41.90 -18.39 46.33
CA ILE A 18 40.75 -18.68 45.46
C ILE A 18 40.05 -17.38 45.05
N LEU A 19 40.03 -16.35 45.91
CA LEU A 19 39.43 -15.03 45.63
C LEU A 19 40.33 -14.11 44.77
N VAL A 20 41.66 -14.26 44.81
CA VAL A 20 42.57 -13.59 43.85
C VAL A 20 42.46 -14.21 42.45
N PHE A 21 41.78 -15.36 42.32
CA PHE A 21 41.52 -16.06 41.06
C PHE A 21 40.00 -16.16 40.72
N THR A 22 39.16 -15.28 41.26
CA THR A 22 37.78 -15.09 40.75
C THR A 22 37.73 -14.08 39.61
N PRO A 23 36.76 -14.23 38.70
CA PRO A 23 36.85 -15.01 37.48
C PRO A 23 37.41 -14.17 36.31
N MET A 24 38.17 -14.82 35.42
CA MET A 24 38.59 -14.26 34.13
C MET A 24 37.43 -13.94 33.15
N ALA A 25 36.19 -13.98 33.63
CA ALA A 25 34.98 -13.67 32.86
C ALA A 25 34.97 -12.24 32.28
N ASN A 26 35.69 -11.28 32.88
CA ASN A 26 35.72 -9.90 32.39
C ASN A 26 36.76 -9.65 31.27
N ALA A 27 37.73 -10.55 31.06
CA ALA A 27 38.71 -10.39 29.97
C ALA A 27 38.10 -10.64 28.57
N GLN A 28 36.89 -11.19 28.53
CA GLN A 28 36.17 -11.57 27.32
C GLN A 28 35.29 -10.44 26.74
N LEU A 29 35.17 -9.31 27.45
CA LEU A 29 34.28 -8.20 27.11
C LEU A 29 35.03 -6.96 26.60
N LYS A 30 36.33 -7.08 26.32
CA LYS A 30 37.14 -5.98 25.80
C LYS A 30 37.25 -6.06 24.27
N PRO A 31 37.34 -4.91 23.56
CA PRO A 31 37.48 -4.90 22.11
C PRO A 31 38.72 -5.70 21.65
N GLY A 32 38.60 -6.39 20.51
CA GLY A 32 39.48 -7.48 20.06
C GLY A 32 38.70 -8.74 19.70
N SER A 33 39.32 -9.91 19.55
CA SER A 33 38.54 -11.14 19.28
C SER A 33 37.74 -11.58 20.50
N CYS A 34 36.43 -11.69 20.33
CA CYS A 34 35.52 -12.33 21.27
C CYS A 34 35.53 -13.83 21.03
N TYR A 35 35.93 -14.60 22.04
CA TYR A 35 35.78 -16.06 22.14
C TYR A 35 36.56 -16.93 21.14
N TRP A 36 36.92 -16.48 19.94
CA TRP A 36 37.58 -17.30 18.92
C TRP A 36 38.84 -18.01 19.43
N GLY A 37 38.83 -19.34 19.34
CA GLY A 37 39.93 -20.19 19.80
C GLY A 37 39.97 -20.42 21.31
N ASP A 38 39.19 -19.69 22.10
CA ASP A 38 39.08 -19.83 23.57
C ASP A 38 37.92 -20.77 23.91
N ALA A 39 38.13 -22.07 23.69
CA ALA A 39 37.14 -23.12 23.97
C ALA A 39 36.81 -23.25 25.46
N THR A 40 37.71 -22.81 26.34
CA THR A 40 37.52 -22.85 27.78
C THR A 40 36.71 -21.67 28.29
N GLY A 41 36.56 -20.61 27.49
CA GLY A 41 35.88 -19.39 27.89
C GLY A 41 36.62 -18.67 29.02
N ASN A 42 37.95 -18.77 29.08
CA ASN A 42 38.76 -18.16 30.13
C ASN A 42 39.41 -16.84 29.71
N GLY A 43 39.21 -16.39 28.47
CA GLY A 43 39.75 -15.15 27.92
C GLY A 43 41.16 -15.26 27.37
N ALA A 44 41.76 -16.45 27.33
CA ALA A 44 43.12 -16.69 26.83
C ALA A 44 43.16 -17.88 25.87
N ILE A 45 44.09 -17.85 24.92
CA ILE A 45 44.39 -19.00 24.06
C ILE A 45 45.48 -19.81 24.75
N ALA A 46 45.12 -20.99 25.25
CA ALA A 46 45.97 -21.88 26.02
C ALA A 46 45.97 -23.33 25.48
N SER A 47 46.84 -24.16 26.03
CA SER A 47 46.93 -25.58 25.65
C SER A 47 45.62 -26.33 25.83
N ASP A 48 44.81 -25.90 26.80
CA ASP A 48 43.54 -26.51 27.15
C ASP A 48 42.51 -26.29 26.02
N ASP A 49 42.55 -25.15 25.34
CA ASP A 49 41.65 -24.90 24.21
C ASP A 49 41.96 -25.80 23.01
N VAL A 50 43.25 -26.02 22.72
CA VAL A 50 43.68 -26.99 21.70
C VAL A 50 43.32 -28.42 22.10
N ALA A 51 43.38 -28.76 23.39
CA ALA A 51 42.97 -30.07 23.87
C ALA A 51 41.47 -30.31 23.65
N ILE A 52 40.64 -29.30 23.90
CA ILE A 52 39.19 -29.35 23.63
C ILE A 52 38.96 -29.51 22.13
N LEU A 53 39.58 -28.67 21.29
CA LEU A 53 39.46 -28.75 19.83
C LEU A 53 39.86 -30.12 19.27
N LYS A 54 40.99 -30.70 19.72
CA LYS A 54 41.40 -32.05 19.32
C LYS A 54 40.43 -33.14 19.77
N THR A 55 39.80 -32.96 20.92
CA THR A 55 38.78 -33.88 21.43
C THR A 55 37.55 -33.82 20.52
N THR A 56 37.10 -32.62 20.15
CA THR A 56 36.02 -32.38 19.18
C THR A 56 36.31 -33.05 17.83
N LEU A 57 37.52 -32.87 17.29
CA LEU A 57 37.92 -33.51 16.03
C LEU A 57 37.90 -35.04 16.09
N ARG A 58 38.32 -35.64 17.22
CA ARG A 58 38.32 -37.10 17.41
C ARG A 58 36.93 -37.70 17.54
N GLN A 59 35.96 -36.93 18.03
CA GLN A 59 34.56 -37.35 18.15
C GLN A 59 33.81 -37.33 16.80
N GLY A 60 34.51 -37.02 15.70
CA GLY A 60 33.98 -37.17 14.35
C GLY A 60 33.65 -35.86 13.64
N GLY A 61 34.03 -34.69 14.18
CA GLY A 61 34.06 -33.39 13.48
C GLY A 61 32.84 -33.11 12.60
N GLY A 62 31.67 -33.58 13.02
CA GLY A 62 30.52 -33.70 12.13
C GLY A 62 29.92 -32.33 11.85
N SER A 63 29.58 -32.08 10.59
CA SER A 63 28.72 -30.96 10.18
C SER A 63 27.30 -30.99 10.81
N GLY A 64 27.00 -31.96 11.69
CA GLY A 64 25.72 -32.14 12.40
C GLY A 64 25.87 -32.04 13.92
N THR A 65 24.79 -31.64 14.59
CA THR A 65 24.64 -30.67 15.69
C THR A 65 25.24 -30.92 17.09
N ASP A 66 25.82 -32.06 17.46
CA ASP A 66 26.09 -32.34 18.89
C ASP A 66 27.58 -32.49 19.27
N VAL A 67 28.26 -31.37 19.57
CA VAL A 67 29.51 -31.40 20.36
C VAL A 67 29.28 -30.58 21.62
N ASN A 68 29.16 -31.27 22.75
CA ASN A 68 28.79 -30.68 24.03
C ASN A 68 30.04 -30.08 24.72
N TYR A 69 30.22 -28.76 24.62
CA TYR A 69 31.27 -28.02 25.33
C TYR A 69 30.83 -27.86 26.79
N THR A 70 31.17 -28.83 27.63
CA THR A 70 30.78 -28.85 29.05
C THR A 70 31.54 -27.77 29.82
N GLY A 71 30.93 -26.59 30.00
CA GLY A 71 31.48 -25.53 30.86
C GLY A 71 31.09 -24.10 30.49
N ILE A 72 30.59 -23.84 29.29
CA ILE A 72 30.20 -22.50 28.85
C ILE A 72 28.68 -22.34 29.06
N PRO A 73 28.21 -21.40 29.90
CA PRO A 73 26.80 -21.04 29.99
C PRO A 73 26.42 -20.19 28.78
N TYR A 74 26.32 -20.81 27.60
CA TYR A 74 25.84 -20.16 26.38
C TYR A 74 24.94 -21.11 25.59
N THR A 75 23.85 -20.58 25.07
CA THR A 75 22.82 -21.33 24.36
C THR A 75 23.37 -21.98 23.08
N GLU A 76 22.94 -23.22 22.85
CA GLU A 76 23.41 -24.31 21.97
C GLU A 76 23.89 -24.05 20.52
N ILE A 77 23.97 -22.81 20.02
CA ILE A 77 24.30 -22.54 18.60
C ILE A 77 25.75 -22.05 18.39
N GLN A 78 26.47 -21.64 19.44
CA GLN A 78 27.66 -20.77 19.26
C GLN A 78 29.03 -21.36 19.57
N SER A 79 29.11 -22.50 20.26
CA SER A 79 30.41 -23.15 20.50
C SER A 79 31.07 -23.63 19.20
N ARG A 80 30.27 -23.89 18.16
CA ARG A 80 30.76 -24.25 16.82
C ARG A 80 31.50 -23.12 16.13
N LEU A 81 30.89 -21.93 16.13
CA LEU A 81 31.47 -20.77 15.47
C LEU A 81 32.82 -20.43 16.11
N VAL A 82 32.89 -20.41 17.44
CA VAL A 82 34.11 -20.07 18.20
C VAL A 82 35.34 -20.93 17.84
N GLN A 83 35.16 -22.14 17.33
CA GLN A 83 36.24 -23.08 17.02
C GLN A 83 36.44 -23.35 15.51
N ASP A 84 35.59 -22.79 14.64
CA ASP A 84 35.79 -22.75 13.17
C ASP A 84 36.69 -21.57 12.79
N LEU A 85 37.91 -21.55 13.31
CA LEU A 85 38.90 -20.49 13.09
C LEU A 85 39.16 -20.20 11.61
N SER A 86 39.00 -21.21 10.75
CA SER A 86 39.16 -21.14 9.30
C SER A 86 37.99 -20.43 8.63
N GLY A 87 36.82 -20.40 9.25
CA GLY A 87 35.59 -19.76 8.78
C GLY A 87 34.98 -20.46 7.57
N ASN A 88 35.27 -21.76 7.40
CA ASN A 88 34.78 -22.55 6.26
C ASN A 88 33.46 -23.29 6.57
N GLY A 89 32.89 -23.07 7.76
CA GLY A 89 31.68 -23.71 8.24
C GLY A 89 31.90 -25.06 8.90
N ALA A 90 33.14 -25.49 9.11
CA ALA A 90 33.47 -26.81 9.68
C ALA A 90 34.67 -26.74 10.63
N ILE A 91 34.53 -27.38 11.79
CA ILE A 91 35.65 -27.61 12.71
C ILE A 91 36.47 -28.79 12.18
N ALA A 92 37.62 -28.51 11.59
CA ALA A 92 38.49 -29.44 10.88
C ALA A 92 39.96 -29.34 11.32
N SER A 93 40.84 -30.08 10.62
CA SER A 93 42.28 -30.06 10.88
C SER A 93 42.91 -28.68 10.74
N ASP A 94 42.32 -27.85 9.88
CA ASP A 94 42.81 -26.50 9.59
C ASP A 94 42.64 -25.61 10.81
N ASP A 95 41.50 -25.65 11.51
CA ASP A 95 41.28 -24.89 12.75
C ASP A 95 42.28 -25.29 13.84
N ASN A 96 42.56 -26.60 13.97
CA ASN A 96 43.58 -27.06 14.92
C ASN A 96 44.99 -26.59 14.54
N ALA A 97 45.31 -26.52 13.24
CA ALA A 97 46.59 -25.97 12.79
C ALA A 97 46.68 -24.47 13.11
N MET A 98 45.60 -23.72 12.93
CA MET A 98 45.48 -22.30 13.24
C MET A 98 45.64 -22.03 14.74
N LEU A 99 44.87 -22.73 15.59
CA LEU A 99 44.96 -22.56 17.04
C LEU A 99 46.34 -22.95 17.59
N THR A 100 46.96 -24.00 17.03
CA THR A 100 48.31 -24.41 17.41
C THR A 100 49.36 -23.36 17.03
N LYS A 101 49.14 -22.61 15.94
CA LYS A 101 50.00 -21.47 15.57
C LYS A 101 49.81 -20.29 16.52
N TRP A 102 48.57 -19.95 16.85
CA TRP A 102 48.25 -18.90 17.82
C TRP A 102 48.92 -19.14 19.16
N LEU A 103 48.91 -20.39 19.67
CA LEU A 103 49.62 -20.77 20.89
C LEU A 103 51.13 -20.56 20.85
N LYS A 104 51.74 -20.58 19.65
CA LYS A 104 53.16 -20.33 19.45
C LYS A 104 53.45 -18.85 19.17
N ASN A 105 52.43 -17.99 19.29
CA ASN A 105 52.47 -16.60 18.86
C ASN A 105 52.87 -16.44 17.39
N ASP A 106 52.54 -17.43 16.55
CA ASP A 106 52.73 -17.37 15.10
C ASP A 106 51.42 -16.94 14.44
N TRP A 107 51.33 -15.65 14.15
CA TRP A 107 50.18 -15.02 13.48
C TRP A 107 50.45 -14.82 11.98
N SER A 108 51.48 -15.47 11.45
CA SER A 108 51.94 -15.25 10.10
C SER A 108 51.33 -16.24 9.10
N GLY A 109 51.11 -15.73 7.90
CA GLY A 109 50.74 -16.51 6.73
C GLY A 109 49.25 -16.82 6.62
N ARG A 110 48.96 -17.62 5.59
CA ARG A 110 47.62 -17.80 5.02
C ARG A 110 46.60 -18.48 5.93
N THR A 111 47.09 -19.19 6.93
CA THR A 111 46.29 -19.96 7.91
C THR A 111 46.34 -19.28 9.28
N ALA A 112 46.42 -17.95 9.33
CA ALA A 112 46.47 -17.26 10.61
C ALA A 112 45.06 -16.93 11.14
N GLY A 113 44.00 -16.95 10.33
CA GLY A 113 42.61 -16.88 10.80
C GLY A 113 42.14 -15.53 11.32
N ASN A 114 43.07 -14.69 11.73
CA ASN A 114 42.84 -13.32 12.08
C ASN A 114 42.54 -12.50 10.81
N PRO A 115 41.76 -11.40 10.94
CA PRO A 115 41.61 -10.45 9.85
C PRO A 115 42.97 -9.79 9.56
N ASP A 116 43.27 -9.60 8.29
CA ASP A 116 44.44 -8.86 7.81
C ASP A 116 44.08 -7.48 7.26
N ARG A 117 42.79 -7.26 7.03
CA ARG A 117 42.21 -6.01 6.52
C ARG A 117 40.87 -5.76 7.19
N LEU A 118 40.64 -4.52 7.59
CA LEU A 118 39.34 -4.01 8.01
C LEU A 118 38.80 -3.12 6.90
N LEU A 119 37.57 -3.36 6.47
CA LEU A 119 36.90 -2.60 5.42
C LEU A 119 35.57 -2.06 5.94
N ALA A 120 35.11 -0.95 5.35
CA ALA A 120 33.78 -0.41 5.56
C ALA A 120 32.92 -0.69 4.32
N ASP A 121 31.61 -0.90 4.50
CA ASP A 121 30.67 -0.95 3.38
C ASP A 121 30.63 0.40 2.64
N SER A 122 30.95 1.51 3.33
CA SER A 122 31.10 2.85 2.75
C SER A 122 32.11 3.68 3.54
N ASN A 123 33.01 4.36 2.84
CA ASN A 123 34.00 5.28 3.45
C ASN A 123 33.47 6.71 3.59
N SER A 124 32.27 6.98 3.08
CA SER A 124 31.60 8.27 3.12
C SER A 124 30.09 8.03 3.19
N VAL A 125 29.41 8.66 4.15
CA VAL A 125 27.96 8.58 4.32
C VAL A 125 27.40 9.97 4.63
N THR A 126 26.12 10.18 4.35
CA THR A 126 25.41 11.41 4.68
C THR A 126 24.44 11.14 5.82
N LEU A 127 24.41 12.04 6.80
CA LEU A 127 23.49 12.02 7.93
C LEU A 127 22.59 13.27 7.85
N ASP A 128 21.29 13.06 7.66
CA ASP A 128 20.29 14.14 7.69
C ASP A 128 19.93 14.47 9.15
N THR A 129 20.08 15.73 9.56
CA THR A 129 19.82 16.13 10.96
C THR A 129 18.35 16.39 11.26
N SER A 130 17.46 16.40 10.27
CA SER A 130 16.05 16.81 10.42
C SER A 130 15.19 15.86 11.26
N ALA A 131 15.56 14.59 11.39
CA ALA A 131 14.76 13.56 12.09
C ALA A 131 15.31 13.12 13.46
N GLY A 132 16.31 13.80 14.01
CA GLY A 132 17.04 13.29 15.19
C GLY A 132 17.80 11.99 14.87
N ASP A 133 18.17 11.84 13.60
CA ASP A 133 18.65 10.59 13.04
C ASP A 133 20.08 10.26 13.46
N SER A 134 20.39 8.98 13.28
CA SER A 134 21.73 8.45 13.32
C SER A 134 21.97 7.62 12.08
N VAL A 135 23.17 7.66 11.53
CA VAL A 135 23.54 6.84 10.37
C VAL A 135 24.19 5.55 10.85
N GLU A 136 23.78 4.41 10.28
CA GLU A 136 24.44 3.14 10.54
C GLU A 136 25.73 3.03 9.72
N LEU A 137 26.84 2.73 10.39
CA LEU A 137 28.11 2.35 9.79
C LEU A 137 28.27 0.85 9.91
N SER A 138 28.71 0.22 8.81
CA SER A 138 28.99 -1.22 8.77
C SER A 138 30.45 -1.48 8.38
N LEU A 139 31.15 -2.21 9.25
CA LEU A 139 32.55 -2.59 9.08
C LEU A 139 32.71 -4.10 9.14
N TYR A 140 33.69 -4.65 8.42
CA TYR A 140 33.96 -6.09 8.42
C TYR A 140 35.45 -6.39 8.25
N GLY A 141 35.90 -7.43 8.94
CA GLY A 141 37.26 -7.97 8.81
C GLY A 141 37.33 -9.02 7.71
N LEU A 142 38.35 -8.96 6.86
CA LEU A 142 38.66 -9.99 5.87
C LEU A 142 39.95 -10.71 6.21
N SER A 143 40.05 -11.96 5.75
CA SER A 143 41.27 -12.77 5.77
C SER A 143 41.85 -12.88 4.36
N PRO A 144 43.18 -13.02 4.18
CA PRO A 144 43.82 -12.90 2.86
C PRO A 144 43.47 -14.01 1.86
N ASP A 145 42.89 -15.14 2.29
CA ASP A 145 43.08 -16.42 1.56
C ASP A 145 41.85 -17.21 1.13
N LEU A 146 40.64 -16.68 1.32
CA LEU A 146 39.48 -17.24 0.63
C LEU A 146 39.31 -16.43 -0.65
N SER A 147 39.19 -17.09 -1.81
CA SER A 147 39.05 -16.49 -3.14
C SER A 147 37.70 -15.76 -3.30
N GLY A 148 37.49 -14.75 -2.45
CA GLY A 148 36.24 -14.08 -2.13
C GLY A 148 36.23 -13.36 -0.77
N GLY A 149 37.24 -13.56 0.09
CA GLY A 149 37.38 -12.96 1.43
C GLY A 149 36.23 -13.34 2.37
N ALA A 150 36.38 -14.42 3.16
CA ALA A 150 35.34 -14.66 4.17
C ALA A 150 35.37 -13.58 5.23
N LEU A 151 34.17 -13.13 5.58
CA LEU A 151 33.93 -12.19 6.65
C LEU A 151 34.28 -12.88 7.97
N ARG A 152 35.15 -12.25 8.75
CA ARG A 152 35.55 -12.74 10.07
C ARG A 152 34.59 -12.18 11.11
N THR A 153 33.84 -13.06 11.75
CA THR A 153 32.94 -12.71 12.85
C THR A 153 33.66 -12.62 14.19
N GLY A 154 33.01 -12.04 15.22
CA GLY A 154 33.46 -11.92 16.60
C GLY A 154 34.69 -11.04 16.85
N TRP A 155 35.04 -10.12 15.95
CA TRP A 155 36.13 -9.15 16.18
C TRP A 155 35.57 -7.80 16.60
N GLY A 156 36.03 -7.29 17.75
CA GLY A 156 35.64 -6.02 18.34
C GLY A 156 36.32 -4.89 17.59
N VAL A 157 35.55 -4.25 16.70
CA VAL A 157 35.94 -3.09 15.94
C VAL A 157 35.65 -1.84 16.77
N ILE A 158 36.67 -1.02 16.96
CA ILE A 158 36.58 0.29 17.60
C ILE A 158 36.29 1.35 16.55
N LEU A 159 35.39 2.25 16.90
CA LEU A 159 35.16 3.50 16.22
C LEU A 159 35.54 4.64 17.15
N GLU A 160 36.30 5.59 16.63
CA GLU A 160 36.81 6.72 17.38
C GLU A 160 36.59 8.00 16.55
N ILE A 161 35.94 9.00 17.13
CA ILE A 161 35.79 10.32 16.50
C ILE A 161 37.16 10.98 16.49
N ASP A 162 37.68 11.24 15.29
CA ASP A 162 38.96 11.89 15.10
C ASP A 162 38.89 13.34 15.62
N ALA A 163 39.94 13.77 16.31
CA ALA A 163 40.03 15.13 16.85
C ALA A 163 40.07 16.22 15.75
N GLY A 164 40.33 15.85 14.49
CA GLY A 164 40.25 16.70 13.30
C GLY A 164 38.88 16.74 12.64
N SER A 165 37.83 16.15 13.25
CA SER A 165 36.44 16.32 12.80
C SER A 165 35.97 17.77 12.96
N ASP A 166 35.13 18.26 12.04
CA ASP A 166 34.52 19.59 12.18
C ASP A 166 33.57 19.62 13.39
N CYS A 167 32.89 18.49 13.65
CA CYS A 167 32.04 18.27 14.81
C CYS A 167 32.59 17.16 15.72
N THR A 168 33.30 17.55 16.78
CA THR A 168 33.81 16.59 17.80
C THR A 168 32.79 16.25 18.89
N SER A 169 31.59 16.87 18.87
CA SER A 169 30.52 16.58 19.83
C SER A 169 29.58 15.45 19.40
N ALA A 170 29.75 14.95 18.16
CA ALA A 170 29.04 13.78 17.66
C ALA A 170 29.19 12.60 18.64
N GLN A 171 28.25 11.66 18.58
CA GLN A 171 28.30 10.48 19.44
C GLN A 171 28.22 9.20 18.61
N ILE A 172 28.86 8.15 19.12
CA ILE A 172 28.85 6.81 18.53
C ILE A 172 28.06 5.89 19.46
N TYR A 173 27.14 5.12 18.91
CA TYR A 173 26.40 4.10 19.63
C TYR A 173 27.19 2.78 19.64
N GLY A 174 27.63 2.36 20.82
CA GLY A 174 28.54 1.22 20.95
C GLY A 174 28.63 0.70 22.39
N TYR A 175 29.57 -0.19 22.64
CA TYR A 175 29.99 -0.54 24.00
C TYR A 175 31.19 0.33 24.39
N ASP A 176 31.32 0.65 25.68
CA ASP A 176 32.47 1.40 26.19
C ASP A 176 33.71 0.49 26.26
N PRO A 177 34.80 0.79 25.53
CA PRO A 177 35.99 -0.06 25.53
C PRO A 177 36.74 -0.07 26.87
N ASN A 178 36.46 0.87 27.77
CA ASN A 178 37.11 0.98 29.08
C ASN A 178 36.33 0.29 30.21
N GLN A 179 35.09 -0.14 29.95
CA GLN A 179 34.28 -0.77 30.98
C GLN A 179 34.69 -2.23 31.20
N THR A 180 34.59 -2.66 32.46
CA THR A 180 34.94 -4.01 32.91
C THR A 180 33.71 -4.92 33.07
N SER A 181 32.50 -4.36 32.95
CA SER A 181 31.22 -5.06 32.97
C SER A 181 30.46 -4.87 31.65
N GLN A 182 29.63 -5.85 31.29
CA GLN A 182 28.81 -5.81 30.08
C GLN A 182 27.57 -4.93 30.30
N GLU A 183 27.76 -3.62 30.31
CA GLU A 183 26.62 -2.69 30.25
C GLU A 183 25.95 -2.78 28.87
N PRO A 184 24.63 -2.50 28.79
CA PRO A 184 23.96 -2.36 27.53
C PRO A 184 24.61 -1.23 26.71
N PRO A 185 24.60 -1.35 25.38
CA PRO A 185 25.24 -0.36 24.55
C PRO A 185 24.56 1.01 24.63
N ALA A 186 25.38 2.06 24.59
CA ALA A 186 24.97 3.44 24.81
C ALA A 186 25.64 4.40 23.81
N TRP A 187 25.27 5.68 23.87
CA TRP A 187 25.91 6.74 23.12
C TRP A 187 27.16 7.24 23.84
N HIS A 188 28.29 7.28 23.14
CA HIS A 188 29.59 7.72 23.65
C HIS A 188 30.13 8.86 22.81
N SER A 189 30.74 9.86 23.44
CA SER A 189 31.17 11.11 22.79
C SER A 189 32.52 11.05 22.07
N SER A 190 33.21 9.90 22.06
CA SER A 190 34.57 9.81 21.51
C SER A 190 34.89 8.44 20.95
N ILE A 191 34.64 7.39 21.73
CA ILE A 191 35.05 6.04 21.38
C ILE A 191 33.98 5.04 21.76
N ALA A 192 33.72 4.08 20.89
CA ALA A 192 32.83 2.96 21.17
C ALA A 192 33.23 1.75 20.32
N TYR A 193 32.80 0.55 20.70
CA TYR A 193 33.10 -0.65 19.92
C TYR A 193 31.88 -1.56 19.70
N ARG A 194 31.97 -2.38 18.65
CA ARG A 194 31.04 -3.49 18.36
C ARG A 194 31.79 -4.67 17.77
N TYR A 195 31.25 -5.86 17.97
CA TYR A 195 31.79 -7.08 17.36
C TYR A 195 31.26 -7.27 15.95
N THR A 196 32.08 -7.81 15.05
CA THR A 196 31.66 -8.26 13.73
C THR A 196 30.74 -9.47 13.86
N GLY A 197 29.43 -9.30 14.02
CA GLY A 197 28.53 -10.42 14.32
C GLY A 197 28.76 -11.00 15.72
N LYS A 198 28.08 -10.43 16.71
CA LYS A 198 27.94 -11.04 18.01
C LYS A 198 26.87 -12.11 17.92
N ALA A 199 27.18 -13.27 18.47
CA ALA A 199 26.27 -14.29 18.98
C ALA A 199 24.74 -13.99 19.01
N ASP A 200 24.36 -12.92 19.70
CA ASP A 200 22.97 -12.54 20.01
C ASP A 200 22.30 -11.69 18.92
N ASP A 201 23.05 -11.19 17.93
CA ASP A 201 22.47 -10.58 16.74
C ASP A 201 21.99 -11.69 15.80
N ALA A 202 20.70 -11.70 15.49
CA ALA A 202 20.08 -12.58 14.49
C ALA A 202 20.67 -12.44 13.06
N LEU A 203 21.64 -11.54 12.90
CA LEU A 203 22.33 -11.18 11.66
C LEU A 203 23.81 -11.57 11.75
N VAL A 204 24.11 -12.87 11.73
CA VAL A 204 25.48 -13.40 11.64
C VAL A 204 26.03 -13.17 10.23
N ASN A 205 26.27 -11.91 9.85
CA ASN A 205 26.79 -11.54 8.54
C ASN A 205 28.24 -11.02 8.58
N GLY A 206 28.95 -11.16 9.70
CA GLY A 206 30.34 -10.73 9.83
C GLY A 206 30.58 -9.23 9.82
N ARG A 207 29.54 -8.42 10.04
CA ARG A 207 29.64 -6.96 10.11
C ARG A 207 29.48 -6.44 11.55
N ALA A 208 30.30 -5.47 11.91
CA ALA A 208 30.11 -4.64 13.09
C ALA A 208 29.24 -3.45 12.68
N LYS A 209 28.02 -3.39 13.21
CA LYS A 209 27.04 -2.33 12.95
C LYS A 209 27.04 -1.33 14.11
N LEU A 210 27.45 -0.11 13.84
CA LEU A 210 27.42 1.00 14.81
C LEU A 210 26.60 2.14 14.24
N ARG A 211 26.21 3.08 15.10
CA ARG A 211 25.51 4.29 14.66
C ARG A 211 26.28 5.52 15.07
N VAL A 212 26.27 6.54 14.22
CA VAL A 212 26.80 7.88 14.53
C VAL A 212 25.62 8.85 14.54
N ASN A 213 25.50 9.66 15.59
CA ASN A 213 24.53 10.75 15.64
C ASN A 213 25.23 12.11 15.47
N ALA A 214 24.49 13.09 14.96
CA ALA A 214 24.98 14.44 14.70
C ALA A 214 24.86 15.36 15.92
N ASN A 215 24.95 14.84 17.15
CA ASN A 215 24.67 15.64 18.34
C ASN A 215 25.63 16.84 18.45
N GLY A 216 25.08 18.06 18.44
CA GLY A 216 25.84 19.31 18.45
C GLY A 216 26.54 19.67 17.13
N CYS A 217 26.28 18.94 16.04
CA CYS A 217 26.83 19.25 14.72
C CYS A 217 25.93 20.22 13.93
N SER A 218 26.54 20.98 13.03
CA SER A 218 25.88 21.90 12.10
C SER A 218 25.80 21.33 10.68
N ASN A 219 24.88 21.87 9.87
CA ASN A 219 24.83 21.55 8.44
C ASN A 219 26.16 21.90 7.75
N GLY A 220 26.71 20.95 7.00
CA GLY A 220 27.99 21.08 6.31
C GLY A 220 29.19 20.52 7.08
N ASP A 221 29.04 20.20 8.37
CA ASP A 221 30.11 19.60 9.16
C ASP A 221 30.47 18.20 8.62
N VAL A 222 31.73 17.81 8.78
CA VAL A 222 32.20 16.44 8.53
C VAL A 222 32.70 15.82 9.82
N VAL A 223 32.10 14.70 10.23
CA VAL A 223 32.61 13.86 11.32
C VAL A 223 33.54 12.81 10.73
N LEU A 224 34.79 12.79 11.16
CA LEU A 224 35.79 11.81 10.76
C LEU A 224 35.82 10.69 11.81
N VAL A 225 35.58 9.45 11.38
CA VAL A 225 35.53 8.29 12.28
C VAL A 225 36.67 7.34 11.93
N ASN A 226 37.65 7.25 12.81
CA ASN A 226 38.73 6.27 12.73
C ASN A 226 38.20 4.90 13.13
N THR A 227 38.61 3.87 12.40
CA THR A 227 38.20 2.49 12.67
C THR A 227 39.40 1.59 12.80
N TYR A 228 39.38 0.67 13.76
CA TYR A 228 40.47 -0.29 13.97
C TYR A 228 40.04 -1.49 14.81
N ILE A 229 40.79 -2.58 14.70
CA ILE A 229 40.78 -3.66 15.69
C ILE A 229 42.02 -3.47 16.56
N PRO A 230 41.87 -3.25 17.88
CA PRO A 230 43.01 -2.96 18.74
C PRO A 230 43.87 -4.20 18.96
N ALA A 231 45.15 -3.99 19.22
CA ALA A 231 45.98 -5.06 19.78
C ALA A 231 45.50 -5.42 21.19
N ASP A 232 45.66 -6.68 21.58
CA ASP A 232 45.34 -7.18 22.93
C ASP A 232 45.93 -6.29 24.04
N GLY A 233 47.16 -5.82 23.84
CA GLY A 233 47.85 -4.97 24.80
C GLY A 233 47.21 -3.58 25.03
N GLU A 234 46.46 -3.05 24.05
CA GLU A 234 45.92 -1.68 24.12
C GLU A 234 44.84 -1.53 25.20
N TYR A 235 44.06 -2.59 25.46
CA TYR A 235 43.00 -2.58 26.47
C TYR A 235 43.33 -3.48 27.67
N GLY A 236 44.59 -3.88 27.85
CA GLY A 236 45.00 -4.72 28.97
C GLY A 236 44.36 -6.11 28.92
N VAL A 237 44.21 -6.67 27.72
CA VAL A 237 43.89 -8.08 27.50
C VAL A 237 45.20 -8.87 27.49
N SER A 238 45.31 -9.86 28.35
CA SER A 238 46.43 -10.82 28.35
C SER A 238 45.98 -12.11 27.67
N GLY A 239 46.03 -12.17 26.33
CA GLY A 239 45.58 -13.35 25.58
C GLY A 239 46.35 -13.64 24.30
N GLN A 240 47.17 -12.69 23.83
CA GLN A 240 47.86 -12.72 22.52
C GLN A 240 46.93 -12.95 21.33
N ARG A 241 45.61 -12.78 21.45
CA ARG A 241 44.59 -13.11 20.44
C ARG A 241 44.67 -12.22 19.21
N PHE A 242 45.10 -10.97 19.39
CA PHE A 242 45.44 -10.07 18.30
C PHE A 242 46.69 -9.26 18.68
N PRO A 243 47.89 -9.69 18.27
CA PRO A 243 49.14 -9.11 18.76
C PRO A 243 49.46 -7.73 18.16
N THR A 244 48.83 -7.37 17.05
CA THR A 244 49.12 -6.14 16.30
C THR A 244 47.82 -5.48 15.92
N ARG A 245 47.73 -4.17 16.18
CA ARG A 245 46.60 -3.34 15.77
C ARG A 245 46.38 -3.44 14.28
N LEU A 246 45.12 -3.53 13.87
CA LEU A 246 44.71 -3.48 12.47
C LEU A 246 43.88 -2.22 12.25
N ASP A 247 44.52 -1.24 11.64
CA ASP A 247 43.84 0.00 11.25
C ASP A 247 42.92 -0.27 10.04
N GLY A 248 41.71 0.28 10.12
CA GLY A 248 40.73 0.29 9.05
C GLY A 248 40.67 1.63 8.33
N PRO A 249 39.70 1.80 7.41
CA PRO A 249 39.47 3.08 6.76
C PRO A 249 38.96 4.12 7.77
N GLN A 250 39.32 5.38 7.53
CA GLN A 250 38.61 6.51 8.13
C GLN A 250 37.30 6.72 7.35
N ILE A 251 36.17 6.74 8.06
CA ILE A 251 34.84 6.97 7.49
C ILE A 251 34.49 8.45 7.66
N LYS A 252 34.00 9.09 6.60
CA LYS A 252 33.48 10.47 6.65
C LYS A 252 31.97 10.46 6.77
N VAL A 253 31.43 11.12 7.79
CA VAL A 253 29.99 11.34 7.94
C VAL A 253 29.71 12.81 7.66
N HIS A 254 29.11 13.08 6.50
CA HIS A 254 28.70 14.43 6.10
C HIS A 254 27.37 14.77 6.76
N ILE A 255 27.34 15.85 7.53
CA ILE A 255 26.14 16.33 8.19
C ILE A 255 25.38 17.20 7.20
N GLN A 256 24.22 16.72 6.75
CA GLN A 256 23.31 17.48 5.92
C GLN A 256 22.16 17.96 6.81
N GLY A 257 22.06 19.26 7.01
CA GLY A 257 20.83 19.84 7.52
C GLY A 257 19.75 19.60 6.49
N GLY A 258 18.61 19.05 6.90
CA GLY A 258 17.42 19.04 6.07
C GLY A 258 17.18 20.45 5.48
N PRO A 259 16.50 20.55 4.34
CA PRO A 259 16.24 21.84 3.71
C PRO A 259 15.68 22.82 4.76
N PRO A 260 16.08 24.11 4.71
CA PRO A 260 15.56 25.10 5.66
C PRO A 260 14.02 25.04 5.65
N PRO A 261 13.37 25.23 6.81
CA PRO A 261 11.92 25.11 6.94
C PRO A 261 11.25 25.91 5.82
N CYS A 262 10.53 25.20 4.95
CA CYS A 262 9.77 25.81 3.87
C CYS A 262 8.54 26.48 4.48
N THR A 263 8.50 27.81 4.46
CA THR A 263 7.27 28.53 4.78
C THR A 263 6.41 28.54 3.53
N ILE A 264 5.46 27.62 3.41
CA ILE A 264 4.60 27.49 2.24
C ILE A 264 3.78 28.79 2.06
N THR A 265 3.84 29.38 0.87
CA THR A 265 3.04 30.56 0.48
C THR A 265 1.92 30.24 -0.49
N GLY A 266 1.95 29.05 -1.10
CA GLY A 266 0.97 28.55 -2.04
C GLY A 266 1.37 27.17 -2.56
N VAL A 267 0.48 26.52 -3.30
CA VAL A 267 0.74 25.24 -3.95
C VAL A 267 0.34 25.32 -5.42
N THR A 268 0.88 24.41 -6.23
CA THR A 268 0.47 24.24 -7.63
C THR A 268 0.37 22.76 -7.95
N VAL A 269 -0.71 22.35 -8.60
CA VAL A 269 -0.94 20.95 -9.00
C VAL A 269 -0.64 20.74 -10.49
N ASN A 270 -0.12 19.55 -10.84
CA ASN A 270 0.09 19.14 -12.22
C ASN A 270 -0.26 17.64 -12.40
N PRO A 271 -1.07 17.27 -13.42
CA PRO A 271 -1.70 18.16 -14.39
C PRO A 271 -2.75 19.07 -13.72
N SER A 272 -2.98 20.26 -14.30
CA SER A 272 -4.01 21.19 -13.83
C SER A 272 -5.38 20.90 -14.46
N SER A 273 -5.45 19.98 -15.42
CA SER A 273 -6.70 19.50 -15.98
C SER A 273 -6.59 18.05 -16.44
N THR A 274 -7.71 17.33 -16.43
CA THR A 274 -7.81 15.96 -16.96
C THR A 274 -9.26 15.63 -17.30
N ASN A 275 -9.48 14.53 -18.01
CA ASN A 275 -10.83 14.04 -18.29
C ASN A 275 -11.37 13.24 -17.09
N GLU A 276 -12.69 13.08 -17.06
CA GLU A 276 -13.38 12.18 -16.14
C GLU A 276 -13.29 10.70 -16.53
N ASP A 277 -14.02 9.85 -15.78
CA ASP A 277 -13.97 8.37 -15.86
C ASP A 277 -12.55 7.80 -15.78
N GLN A 278 -11.73 8.34 -14.87
CA GLN A 278 -10.35 7.90 -14.71
C GLN A 278 -10.05 7.42 -13.30
N THR A 279 -9.41 6.26 -13.22
CA THR A 279 -8.92 5.69 -11.97
C THR A 279 -7.41 5.84 -11.89
N ASP A 280 -6.89 6.16 -10.70
CA ASP A 280 -5.46 6.29 -10.41
C ASP A 280 -4.70 7.25 -11.33
N VAL A 281 -5.30 8.39 -11.67
CA VAL A 281 -4.61 9.44 -12.43
C VAL A 281 -3.48 10.01 -11.57
N PRO A 282 -2.23 10.01 -12.06
CA PRO A 282 -1.12 10.56 -11.30
C PRO A 282 -1.15 12.08 -11.31
N TYR A 283 -0.90 12.69 -10.14
CA TYR A 283 -0.66 14.12 -10.01
C TYR A 283 0.55 14.41 -9.13
N THR A 284 1.10 15.61 -9.26
CA THR A 284 2.12 16.17 -8.37
C THR A 284 1.62 17.47 -7.77
N LEU A 285 1.84 17.66 -6.47
CA LEU A 285 1.56 18.90 -5.75
C LEU A 285 2.87 19.54 -5.30
N ILE A 286 3.16 20.73 -5.81
CA ILE A 286 4.39 21.46 -5.53
C ILE A 286 4.07 22.66 -4.64
N ALA A 287 4.65 22.69 -3.44
CA ALA A 287 4.60 23.83 -2.54
C ALA A 287 5.62 24.89 -2.96
N GLN A 288 5.17 26.14 -3.02
CA GLN A 288 6.01 27.31 -3.23
C GLN A 288 6.39 27.87 -1.87
N CYS A 289 7.69 27.93 -1.58
CA CYS A 289 8.19 28.43 -0.29
C CYS A 289 8.55 29.92 -0.38
N GLN A 290 8.34 30.66 0.69
CA GLN A 290 8.75 32.07 0.82
C GLN A 290 10.26 32.26 0.56
N GLU A 291 11.05 31.24 0.88
CA GLU A 291 12.51 31.19 0.70
C GLU A 291 12.93 31.02 -0.79
N GLY A 292 11.97 30.94 -1.71
CA GLY A 292 12.21 30.88 -3.16
C GLY A 292 12.51 29.48 -3.71
N GLN A 293 12.36 28.45 -2.88
CA GLN A 293 12.48 27.04 -3.27
C GLN A 293 11.10 26.42 -3.47
N ASN A 294 11.04 25.36 -4.27
CA ASN A 294 9.85 24.55 -4.45
C ASN A 294 10.07 23.19 -3.80
N VAL A 295 9.07 22.69 -3.07
CA VAL A 295 9.12 21.40 -2.39
C VAL A 295 7.97 20.54 -2.92
N ASP A 296 8.28 19.29 -3.25
CA ASP A 296 7.27 18.30 -3.58
C ASP A 296 6.57 17.84 -2.29
N VAL A 297 5.28 18.15 -2.18
CA VAL A 297 4.40 17.81 -1.05
C VAL A 297 3.33 16.81 -1.47
N THR A 298 3.53 16.13 -2.60
CA THR A 298 2.56 15.19 -3.17
C THR A 298 2.18 14.10 -2.17
N ALA A 299 3.16 13.53 -1.48
CA ALA A 299 2.96 12.39 -0.56
C ALA A 299 2.05 12.70 0.64
N THR A 300 1.95 13.97 1.06
CA THR A 300 1.14 14.41 2.20
C THR A 300 -0.14 15.14 1.80
N SER A 301 -0.44 15.15 0.50
CA SER A 301 -1.63 15.79 -0.04
C SER A 301 -2.90 14.92 0.06
N THR A 302 -4.04 15.57 0.18
CA THR A 302 -5.38 14.97 0.17
C THR A 302 -6.23 15.57 -0.95
N VAL A 303 -7.13 14.77 -1.53
CA VAL A 303 -8.07 15.21 -2.56
C VAL A 303 -9.48 15.34 -1.98
N SER A 304 -10.23 16.37 -2.39
CA SER A 304 -11.67 16.53 -2.15
C SER A 304 -12.39 17.10 -3.38
N GLY A 305 -13.73 17.20 -3.34
CA GLY A 305 -14.57 17.62 -4.48
C GLY A 305 -15.39 16.44 -5.02
N ASN A 306 -15.51 16.32 -6.35
CA ASN A 306 -16.09 15.14 -7.01
C ASN A 306 -15.13 13.95 -7.05
N CYS A 307 -13.95 14.08 -6.45
CA CYS A 307 -12.83 13.18 -6.67
C CYS A 307 -12.37 12.59 -5.34
N THR A 308 -11.74 11.41 -5.41
CA THR A 308 -11.19 10.72 -4.24
C THR A 308 -9.72 10.38 -4.46
N GLY A 309 -8.96 10.21 -3.38
CA GLY A 309 -7.53 9.87 -3.45
C GLY A 309 -6.67 10.76 -2.56
N GLY A 310 -5.42 10.93 -2.97
CA GLY A 310 -4.37 11.59 -2.19
C GLY A 310 -3.00 10.99 -2.51
N ALA A 311 -1.96 11.55 -1.91
CA ALA A 311 -0.59 11.03 -2.04
C ALA A 311 -0.13 10.84 -3.51
N GLY A 312 -0.63 11.64 -4.45
CA GLY A 312 -0.24 11.65 -5.86
C GLY A 312 -1.07 10.79 -6.80
N LEU A 313 -2.18 10.20 -6.32
CA LEU A 313 -3.15 9.49 -7.15
C LEU A 313 -4.56 10.02 -6.89
N ILE A 314 -5.33 10.18 -7.95
CA ILE A 314 -6.73 10.62 -7.90
C ILE A 314 -7.62 9.70 -8.72
N THR A 315 -8.82 9.44 -8.21
CA THR A 315 -9.91 8.76 -8.92
C THR A 315 -11.04 9.74 -9.15
N ILE A 316 -11.44 9.86 -10.41
CA ILE A 316 -12.45 10.80 -10.91
C ILE A 316 -13.60 9.94 -11.45
N PRO A 317 -14.78 10.01 -10.82
CA PRO A 317 -15.94 9.26 -11.28
C PRO A 317 -16.43 9.82 -12.62
N ASN A 318 -17.12 8.97 -13.37
CA ASN A 318 -17.91 9.41 -14.51
C ASN A 318 -19.13 10.21 -14.05
N THR A 319 -19.45 11.28 -14.75
CA THR A 319 -20.61 12.14 -14.60
C THR A 319 -21.41 12.01 -15.86
N CYS A 320 -22.59 11.42 -15.75
CA CYS A 320 -23.40 11.16 -16.92
C CYS A 320 -23.85 12.47 -17.61
N GLY A 321 -23.64 12.56 -18.92
CA GLY A 321 -24.03 13.72 -19.74
C GLY A 321 -22.89 14.22 -20.62
N ASP A 322 -23.03 15.40 -21.20
CA ASP A 322 -21.92 16.16 -21.82
C ASP A 322 -21.52 17.42 -21.01
N ASP A 323 -21.92 17.44 -19.73
CA ASP A 323 -21.63 18.50 -18.77
C ASP A 323 -20.26 18.30 -18.09
N ASP A 324 -19.43 19.36 -18.04
CA ASP A 324 -18.19 19.33 -17.27
C ASP A 324 -18.45 19.00 -15.78
N PRO A 325 -17.79 17.97 -15.22
CA PRO A 325 -17.93 17.63 -13.81
C PRO A 325 -17.40 18.70 -12.87
N ALA A 326 -17.74 18.58 -11.58
CA ALA A 326 -17.12 19.44 -10.57
C ALA A 326 -15.63 19.10 -10.37
N ASP A 327 -14.78 20.14 -10.36
CA ASP A 327 -13.34 20.03 -10.23
C ASP A 327 -12.86 19.32 -8.95
N CYS A 328 -11.62 18.82 -9.00
CA CYS A 328 -10.95 18.23 -7.84
C CYS A 328 -10.10 19.28 -7.10
N THR A 329 -10.27 19.39 -5.79
CA THR A 329 -9.39 20.21 -4.94
C THR A 329 -8.30 19.37 -4.29
N VAL A 330 -7.03 19.67 -4.57
CA VAL A 330 -5.87 19.01 -3.98
C VAL A 330 -5.27 19.91 -2.90
N THR A 331 -5.15 19.38 -1.67
CA THR A 331 -4.75 20.15 -0.49
C THR A 331 -3.49 19.57 0.15
N GLU A 332 -2.52 20.41 0.46
CA GLU A 332 -1.36 20.09 1.30
C GLU A 332 -1.76 20.18 2.78
N THR A 333 -1.42 19.18 3.59
CA THR A 333 -1.92 19.09 4.98
C THR A 333 -0.84 19.16 6.07
N GLU A 334 0.43 18.97 5.71
CA GLU A 334 1.54 18.85 6.64
C GLU A 334 1.89 20.19 7.33
N SER A 335 1.74 21.31 6.62
CA SER A 335 1.95 22.66 7.16
C SER A 335 0.88 23.11 8.16
N GLY A 336 -0.29 22.45 8.16
CA GLY A 336 -1.47 22.83 8.93
C GLY A 336 -2.23 24.06 8.41
N ASN A 337 -1.77 24.69 7.32
CA ASN A 337 -2.43 25.84 6.70
C ASN A 337 -3.40 25.47 5.58
N ASN A 338 -3.40 24.20 5.13
CA ASN A 338 -4.32 23.65 4.12
C ASN A 338 -4.32 24.44 2.79
N TYR A 339 -3.12 24.73 2.26
CA TYR A 339 -3.01 25.31 0.93
C TYR A 339 -3.53 24.33 -0.12
N SER A 340 -4.29 24.84 -1.08
CA SER A 340 -4.93 24.02 -2.11
C SER A 340 -4.79 24.63 -3.49
N ASP A 341 -4.86 23.74 -4.50
CA ASP A 341 -4.99 24.06 -5.91
C ASP A 341 -5.99 23.09 -6.56
N VAL A 342 -6.42 23.38 -7.78
CA VAL A 342 -7.52 22.68 -8.46
C VAL A 342 -7.00 21.92 -9.68
N ILE A 343 -7.54 20.71 -9.88
CA ILE A 343 -7.47 20.00 -11.16
C ILE A 343 -8.84 20.17 -11.82
N ASP A 344 -8.87 20.90 -12.92
CA ASP A 344 -10.08 21.12 -13.72
C ASP A 344 -10.50 19.79 -14.36
N ILE A 345 -11.73 19.35 -14.11
CA ILE A 345 -12.25 18.11 -14.72
C ILE A 345 -13.09 18.47 -15.93
N VAL A 346 -12.75 17.87 -17.06
CA VAL A 346 -13.40 18.10 -18.34
C VAL A 346 -14.16 16.85 -18.73
N ASP A 347 -15.38 17.04 -19.24
CA ASP A 347 -16.14 15.98 -19.89
C ASP A 347 -15.31 15.33 -21.01
N ASP A 348 -15.45 14.02 -21.19
CA ASP A 348 -14.68 13.27 -22.17
C ASP A 348 -15.29 13.27 -23.58
N GLY A 349 -16.41 13.97 -23.76
CA GLY A 349 -17.05 14.25 -25.04
C GLY A 349 -18.22 13.32 -25.32
N ASP A 350 -19.01 12.99 -24.31
CA ASP A 350 -20.10 12.05 -24.43
C ASP A 350 -21.20 12.56 -25.37
N THR A 351 -21.88 11.61 -26.04
CA THR A 351 -22.91 11.94 -27.04
C THR A 351 -24.14 11.08 -26.87
N ILE A 352 -25.31 11.67 -27.02
CA ILE A 352 -26.58 10.93 -26.99
C ILE A 352 -26.65 9.92 -28.13
N THR A 353 -26.76 8.65 -27.79
CA THR A 353 -26.89 7.50 -28.70
C THR A 353 -28.29 6.91 -28.77
N GLY A 354 -29.18 7.25 -27.83
CA GLY A 354 -30.55 6.71 -27.80
C GLY A 354 -31.48 7.37 -26.81
N LEU A 355 -32.71 6.84 -26.75
CA LEU A 355 -33.78 7.23 -25.84
C LEU A 355 -34.36 5.95 -25.22
N THR A 356 -34.58 5.96 -23.90
CA THR A 356 -35.26 4.88 -23.18
C THR A 356 -36.29 5.47 -22.25
N CYS A 357 -37.53 5.00 -22.32
CA CYS A 357 -38.62 5.43 -21.46
C CYS A 357 -39.17 4.26 -20.63
N SER A 358 -39.43 4.50 -19.35
CA SER A 358 -39.91 3.46 -18.44
C SER A 358 -41.40 3.10 -18.60
N ILE A 359 -42.18 4.01 -19.18
CA ILE A 359 -43.57 3.77 -19.54
C ILE A 359 -43.67 2.67 -20.59
N SER A 360 -44.52 1.68 -20.35
CA SER A 360 -44.66 0.51 -21.25
C SER A 360 -46.10 0.26 -21.64
N ASN A 361 -47.03 0.37 -20.68
CA ASN A 361 -48.45 0.34 -20.95
C ASN A 361 -49.21 1.32 -20.05
N LEU A 362 -50.37 1.75 -20.53
CA LEU A 362 -51.37 2.50 -19.82
C LEU A 362 -52.73 1.92 -20.12
N THR A 363 -53.64 2.01 -19.18
CA THR A 363 -55.06 1.79 -19.46
C THR A 363 -55.63 3.04 -20.12
N GLU A 364 -56.57 2.86 -21.03
CA GLU A 364 -57.39 3.91 -21.61
C GLU A 364 -57.94 4.89 -20.55
N GLY A 365 -58.07 6.17 -20.93
CA GLY A 365 -58.50 7.24 -20.01
C GLY A 365 -57.49 7.63 -18.91
N THR A 366 -56.33 6.96 -18.81
CA THR A 366 -55.33 7.20 -17.76
C THR A 366 -54.08 7.96 -18.24
N SER A 367 -53.24 8.36 -17.26
CA SER A 367 -51.93 8.97 -17.51
C SER A 367 -50.89 8.49 -16.50
N SER A 368 -49.64 8.36 -16.92
CA SER A 368 -48.50 8.06 -16.04
C SER A 368 -47.24 8.78 -16.52
N ALA A 369 -46.25 8.90 -15.63
CA ALA A 369 -44.95 9.46 -15.96
C ALA A 369 -44.27 8.66 -17.06
N LEU A 370 -43.64 9.35 -18.01
CA LEU A 370 -42.89 8.73 -19.10
C LEU A 370 -41.62 8.05 -18.57
N GLY A 371 -40.86 8.78 -17.72
CA GLY A 371 -39.61 8.30 -17.15
C GLY A 371 -38.58 8.04 -18.24
N CYS A 372 -38.45 9.00 -19.15
CA CYS A 372 -37.50 8.99 -20.24
C CYS A 372 -36.12 9.50 -19.80
N VAL A 373 -35.08 8.82 -20.28
CA VAL A 373 -33.68 9.20 -20.17
C VAL A 373 -32.98 9.07 -21.52
N TYR A 374 -31.94 9.85 -21.74
CA TYR A 374 -31.05 9.65 -22.87
C TYR A 374 -30.07 8.52 -22.57
N ASN A 375 -29.67 7.78 -23.61
CA ASN A 375 -28.55 6.84 -23.54
C ASN A 375 -27.32 7.53 -24.13
N TRP A 376 -26.18 7.42 -23.47
CA TRP A 376 -24.93 8.12 -23.82
C TRP A 376 -23.92 7.17 -24.47
N SER A 377 -22.77 7.69 -24.94
CA SER A 377 -21.79 6.90 -25.71
C SER A 377 -20.90 6.04 -24.83
N ASP A 378 -20.69 6.44 -23.58
CA ASP A 378 -20.10 5.69 -22.48
C ASP A 378 -20.93 4.46 -22.04
N GLY A 379 -22.21 4.43 -22.40
CA GLY A 379 -23.16 3.36 -22.06
C GLY A 379 -24.05 3.66 -20.86
N GLU A 380 -24.00 4.86 -20.28
CA GLU A 380 -24.90 5.29 -19.22
C GLU A 380 -26.26 5.75 -19.77
N SER A 381 -27.25 5.82 -18.86
CA SER A 381 -28.61 6.25 -19.17
C SER A 381 -29.10 7.26 -18.13
N CYS A 382 -29.11 8.54 -18.48
CA CYS A 382 -29.52 9.61 -17.58
C CYS A 382 -30.05 10.84 -18.33
N ASN A 383 -30.49 11.83 -17.55
CA ASN A 383 -30.66 13.22 -17.97
C ASN A 383 -29.62 14.04 -17.18
N ASP A 384 -28.97 14.99 -17.83
CA ASP A 384 -28.02 15.92 -17.21
C ASP A 384 -28.65 17.32 -17.03
N SER A 385 -27.85 18.39 -16.95
CA SER A 385 -28.34 19.71 -16.59
C SER A 385 -29.11 20.42 -17.70
N ASP A 386 -28.82 20.13 -18.98
CA ASP A 386 -29.49 20.76 -20.12
C ASP A 386 -30.10 19.77 -21.14
N ASP A 387 -29.82 18.46 -21.01
CA ASP A 387 -30.42 17.38 -21.77
C ASP A 387 -31.38 16.52 -20.93
N ASN A 388 -32.67 16.84 -21.06
CA ASN A 388 -33.75 16.19 -20.32
C ASN A 388 -34.79 15.54 -21.25
N ALA A 389 -34.67 14.23 -21.44
CA ALA A 389 -35.53 13.46 -22.33
C ALA A 389 -37.03 13.54 -21.95
N ASP A 390 -37.37 13.59 -20.66
CA ASP A 390 -38.76 13.72 -20.20
C ASP A 390 -39.38 15.07 -20.60
N SER A 391 -38.57 16.13 -20.66
CA SER A 391 -39.01 17.45 -21.16
C SER A 391 -39.11 17.45 -22.69
N ASP A 392 -38.10 16.90 -23.36
CA ASP A 392 -37.92 17.00 -24.81
C ASP A 392 -38.84 16.09 -25.62
N VAL A 393 -39.21 14.95 -25.05
CA VAL A 393 -39.98 13.93 -25.75
C VAL A 393 -41.35 14.45 -26.19
N VAL A 394 -41.73 14.17 -27.43
CA VAL A 394 -43.07 14.41 -27.96
C VAL A 394 -43.80 13.08 -28.07
N VAL A 395 -45.06 13.05 -27.63
CA VAL A 395 -45.94 11.89 -27.77
C VAL A 395 -46.74 12.05 -29.07
N GLY A 396 -46.65 11.05 -29.95
CA GLY A 396 -47.43 10.93 -31.18
C GLY A 396 -48.21 9.62 -31.25
N GLY A 397 -49.21 9.56 -32.13
CA GLY A 397 -50.13 8.43 -32.25
C GLY A 397 -51.59 8.89 -32.16
N ALA A 398 -52.52 8.08 -32.69
CA ALA A 398 -53.93 8.34 -32.50
C ALA A 398 -54.27 8.18 -31.01
N ASN A 399 -55.10 9.07 -30.45
CA ASN A 399 -55.56 9.00 -29.06
C ASN A 399 -54.45 9.05 -27.99
N CYS A 400 -53.24 9.45 -28.39
CA CYS A 400 -52.09 9.63 -27.51
C CYS A 400 -51.80 11.12 -27.30
N SER A 401 -51.45 11.52 -26.08
CA SER A 401 -50.98 12.89 -25.84
C SER A 401 -49.98 12.96 -24.68
N LYS A 402 -49.30 14.11 -24.56
CA LYS A 402 -48.40 14.43 -23.45
C LYS A 402 -49.05 15.48 -22.56
N SER A 403 -49.03 15.27 -21.24
CA SER A 403 -49.45 16.25 -20.25
C SER A 403 -48.36 16.43 -19.19
N GLY A 404 -47.62 17.54 -19.25
CA GLY A 404 -46.41 17.70 -18.44
C GLY A 404 -45.37 16.64 -18.83
N THR A 405 -44.90 15.86 -17.87
CA THR A 405 -43.98 14.71 -18.09
C THR A 405 -44.71 13.36 -18.15
N ASN A 406 -46.04 13.37 -18.33
CA ASN A 406 -46.85 12.16 -18.40
C ASN A 406 -47.29 11.85 -19.83
N GLY A 407 -47.24 10.56 -20.18
CA GLY A 407 -47.98 10.00 -21.31
C GLY A 407 -49.44 9.82 -20.94
N VAL A 408 -50.34 10.04 -21.90
CA VAL A 408 -51.79 9.98 -21.71
C VAL A 408 -52.40 9.12 -22.81
N CYS A 409 -53.26 8.18 -22.42
CA CYS A 409 -54.19 7.50 -23.32
C CYS A 409 -55.55 8.19 -23.20
N ALA A 410 -56.07 8.68 -24.31
CA ALA A 410 -57.41 9.24 -24.32
C ALA A 410 -58.45 8.12 -24.19
N GLU A 411 -59.53 8.41 -23.46
CA GLU A 411 -60.76 7.63 -23.54
C GLU A 411 -61.34 7.72 -24.95
N VAL A 412 -61.39 6.58 -25.62
CA VAL A 412 -62.16 6.27 -26.82
C VAL A 412 -63.38 5.44 -26.41
N CYS A 413 -63.97 4.70 -27.34
CA CYS A 413 -65.05 3.79 -27.02
C CYS A 413 -64.79 2.52 -27.80
N GLY A 414 -65.12 1.37 -27.21
CA GLY A 414 -64.81 0.09 -27.83
C GLY A 414 -63.69 -0.65 -27.11
N ASP A 415 -63.35 -1.86 -27.59
CA ASP A 415 -62.36 -2.73 -26.95
C ASP A 415 -60.98 -2.71 -27.65
N ASP A 416 -60.69 -1.61 -28.35
CA ASP A 416 -59.49 -1.41 -29.17
C ASP A 416 -58.23 -1.12 -28.32
N ASN A 417 -57.12 -1.77 -28.64
CA ASN A 417 -55.78 -1.41 -28.13
C ASN A 417 -54.98 -0.63 -29.19
N TRP A 418 -54.15 0.32 -28.79
CA TRP A 418 -53.26 1.05 -29.71
C TRP A 418 -51.89 1.34 -29.10
N SER A 419 -50.95 1.82 -29.93
CA SER A 419 -49.59 2.14 -29.50
C SER A 419 -49.28 3.62 -29.71
N CYS A 420 -48.60 4.22 -28.75
CA CYS A 420 -48.14 5.60 -28.75
C CYS A 420 -46.64 5.64 -29.01
N THR A 421 -46.21 6.53 -29.90
CA THR A 421 -44.79 6.75 -30.21
C THR A 421 -44.25 7.92 -29.40
N LEU A 422 -43.11 7.71 -28.75
CA LEU A 422 -42.32 8.72 -28.07
C LEU A 422 -41.17 9.13 -28.99
N THR A 423 -40.92 10.43 -29.16
CA THR A 423 -39.81 10.92 -29.98
C THR A 423 -39.10 12.08 -29.31
N ALA A 424 -37.80 11.93 -29.08
CA ALA A 424 -36.91 12.99 -28.63
C ALA A 424 -35.72 13.06 -29.60
N ARG A 425 -35.44 14.25 -30.15
CA ARG A 425 -34.47 14.43 -31.25
C ARG A 425 -34.78 13.47 -32.41
N THR A 426 -33.87 12.56 -32.75
CA THR A 426 -34.05 11.52 -33.80
C THR A 426 -34.37 10.14 -33.25
N TYR A 427 -34.47 10.01 -31.93
CA TYR A 427 -34.64 8.73 -31.24
C TYR A 427 -36.10 8.51 -30.87
N THR A 428 -36.53 7.25 -30.90
CA THR A 428 -37.93 6.87 -30.70
C THR A 428 -38.05 5.73 -29.70
N ASP A 429 -39.11 5.77 -28.90
CA ASP A 429 -39.58 4.68 -28.05
C ASP A 429 -41.12 4.57 -28.15
N SER A 430 -41.76 3.66 -27.45
CA SER A 430 -43.22 3.48 -27.50
C SER A 430 -43.80 2.91 -26.21
N TYR A 431 -45.07 3.20 -25.98
CA TYR A 431 -45.89 2.52 -24.96
C TYR A 431 -47.26 2.19 -25.54
N ASP A 432 -47.91 1.17 -24.97
CA ASP A 432 -49.22 0.70 -25.44
C ASP A 432 -50.35 1.25 -24.57
N CYS A 433 -51.44 1.65 -25.20
CA CYS A 433 -52.72 1.94 -24.56
C CYS A 433 -53.59 0.69 -24.63
N LEU A 434 -54.00 0.22 -23.46
CA LEU A 434 -54.80 -0.97 -23.28
C LEU A 434 -56.24 -0.58 -22.96
N ASP A 435 -57.18 -1.28 -23.60
CA ASP A 435 -58.59 -1.27 -23.24
C ASP A 435 -58.78 -1.49 -21.73
N ASP A 436 -59.73 -0.77 -21.15
CA ASP A 436 -60.04 -0.82 -19.72
C ASP A 436 -61.11 -1.87 -19.37
N GLY A 437 -61.61 -2.59 -20.38
CA GLY A 437 -62.54 -3.72 -20.27
C GLY A 437 -63.90 -3.40 -20.87
N ASP A 438 -63.92 -2.59 -21.92
CA ASP A 438 -65.14 -2.21 -22.62
C ASP A 438 -65.80 -3.45 -23.27
N THR A 439 -67.11 -3.58 -23.09
CA THR A 439 -67.91 -4.69 -23.59
C THR A 439 -69.27 -4.23 -24.06
N VAL A 440 -69.69 -4.77 -25.20
CA VAL A 440 -71.02 -4.51 -25.76
C VAL A 440 -72.11 -5.04 -24.82
N THR A 441 -72.95 -4.13 -24.31
CA THR A 441 -74.12 -4.43 -23.45
C THR A 441 -75.44 -4.38 -24.21
N GLY A 442 -75.46 -3.80 -25.40
CA GLY A 442 -76.70 -3.69 -26.18
C GLY A 442 -76.51 -3.09 -27.57
N LEU A 443 -77.63 -2.98 -28.28
CA LEU A 443 -77.71 -2.44 -29.63
C LEU A 443 -78.78 -1.34 -29.66
N ASN A 444 -78.43 -0.15 -30.15
CA ASN A 444 -79.34 0.98 -30.24
C ASN A 444 -79.45 1.47 -31.70
N CYS A 445 -80.61 1.24 -32.32
CA CYS A 445 -80.88 1.64 -33.70
C CYS A 445 -81.95 2.74 -33.74
N SER A 446 -81.72 3.78 -34.54
CA SER A 446 -82.62 4.94 -34.62
C SER A 446 -83.58 4.93 -35.83
N ILE A 447 -83.56 3.87 -36.64
CA ILE A 447 -84.50 3.68 -37.75
C ILE A 447 -85.96 3.62 -37.23
N ALA A 448 -86.74 4.66 -37.54
CA ALA A 448 -88.10 4.79 -37.01
C ALA A 448 -89.17 4.23 -37.96
N ASN A 449 -89.06 4.50 -39.26
CA ASN A 449 -89.95 3.95 -40.28
C ASN A 449 -89.24 3.83 -41.64
N VAL A 450 -89.71 2.88 -42.44
CA VAL A 450 -89.27 2.72 -43.83
C VAL A 450 -90.53 2.71 -44.69
N THR A 451 -90.61 3.63 -45.65
CA THR A 451 -91.72 3.61 -46.61
C THR A 451 -91.62 2.37 -47.48
N GLU A 452 -92.77 1.76 -47.75
CA GLU A 452 -92.87 0.62 -48.65
C GLU A 452 -92.21 0.90 -50.02
N GLY A 453 -91.44 -0.07 -50.52
CA GLY A 453 -90.63 0.06 -51.74
C GLY A 453 -89.31 0.85 -51.57
N THR A 454 -88.95 1.30 -50.36
CA THR A 454 -87.75 2.11 -50.11
C THR A 454 -86.78 1.47 -49.11
N SER A 455 -85.62 2.11 -48.92
CA SER A 455 -84.63 1.75 -47.90
C SER A 455 -84.22 2.98 -47.08
N SER A 456 -84.02 2.82 -45.78
CA SER A 456 -83.51 3.85 -44.88
C SER A 456 -82.31 3.33 -44.08
N ALA A 457 -81.38 4.21 -43.73
CA ALA A 457 -80.24 3.86 -42.88
C ALA A 457 -80.71 3.35 -41.51
N LEU A 458 -80.06 2.29 -41.02
CA LEU A 458 -80.34 1.69 -39.73
C LEU A 458 -79.87 2.59 -38.57
N ASN A 459 -78.72 3.25 -38.76
CA ASN A 459 -78.09 4.14 -37.78
C ASN A 459 -78.01 3.46 -36.41
N CYS A 460 -77.50 2.23 -36.41
CA CYS A 460 -77.25 1.42 -35.24
C CYS A 460 -75.86 1.73 -34.67
N LEU A 461 -75.81 1.78 -33.35
CA LEU A 461 -74.60 1.89 -32.56
C LEU A 461 -74.63 0.80 -31.47
N TYR A 462 -73.48 0.29 -31.07
CA TYR A 462 -73.37 -0.54 -29.87
C TYR A 462 -73.46 0.32 -28.63
N SER A 463 -74.06 -0.22 -27.56
CA SER A 463 -74.01 0.37 -26.23
C SER A 463 -72.98 -0.39 -25.40
N TRP A 464 -72.12 0.33 -24.68
CA TRP A 464 -71.00 -0.22 -23.90
C TRP A 464 -71.28 -0.18 -22.39
N ASN A 465 -70.57 -0.97 -21.58
CA ASN A 465 -70.77 -1.03 -20.12
C ASN A 465 -70.37 0.25 -19.38
N GLU A 466 -69.37 0.96 -19.90
CA GLU A 466 -68.89 2.26 -19.43
C GLU A 466 -69.93 3.38 -19.69
N GLY A 467 -70.85 3.13 -20.63
CA GLY A 467 -71.93 4.03 -21.01
C GLY A 467 -71.64 4.77 -22.32
N GLY A 468 -72.71 5.21 -22.99
CA GLY A 468 -72.62 5.78 -24.34
C GLY A 468 -72.96 4.76 -25.43
N SER A 469 -72.99 5.23 -26.68
CA SER A 469 -73.19 4.36 -27.83
C SER A 469 -72.31 4.79 -29.00
N CYS A 470 -71.56 3.86 -29.57
CA CYS A 470 -70.70 4.11 -30.72
C CYS A 470 -70.43 2.81 -31.50
N ASN A 471 -69.75 2.95 -32.63
CA ASN A 471 -69.06 1.88 -33.34
C ASN A 471 -67.57 2.24 -33.31
N ASP A 472 -66.69 1.26 -33.17
CA ASP A 472 -65.24 1.44 -33.13
C ASP A 472 -64.59 0.88 -34.41
N SER A 473 -63.32 0.45 -34.35
CA SER A 473 -62.56 0.03 -35.51
C SER A 473 -63.00 -1.31 -36.11
N ASP A 474 -63.50 -2.24 -35.29
CA ASP A 474 -63.91 -3.58 -35.73
C ASP A 474 -65.33 -4.00 -35.30
N ASP A 475 -65.96 -3.29 -34.37
CA ASP A 475 -67.37 -3.44 -33.99
C ASP A 475 -68.26 -2.41 -34.68
N ASN A 476 -69.02 -2.88 -35.68
CA ASN A 476 -69.92 -2.05 -36.46
C ASN A 476 -71.37 -2.57 -36.41
N ALA A 477 -72.16 -1.98 -35.51
CA ALA A 477 -73.55 -2.34 -35.29
C ALA A 477 -74.42 -2.30 -36.56
N ASP A 478 -74.20 -1.36 -37.48
CA ASP A 478 -74.93 -1.29 -38.75
C ASP A 478 -74.60 -2.45 -39.68
N SER A 479 -73.40 -3.02 -39.59
CA SER A 479 -72.96 -4.20 -40.35
C SER A 479 -73.46 -5.50 -39.73
N ASP A 480 -73.59 -5.54 -38.41
CA ASP A 480 -73.87 -6.77 -37.67
C ASP A 480 -75.36 -7.01 -37.42
N VAL A 481 -76.15 -5.95 -37.28
CA VAL A 481 -77.59 -6.06 -36.99
C VAL A 481 -78.33 -6.87 -38.06
N VAL A 482 -79.29 -7.69 -37.64
CA VAL A 482 -80.17 -8.44 -38.55
C VAL A 482 -81.57 -7.83 -38.55
N VAL A 483 -82.11 -7.52 -39.73
CA VAL A 483 -83.49 -7.03 -39.90
C VAL A 483 -84.40 -8.21 -40.25
N GLY A 484 -85.42 -8.44 -39.42
CA GLY A 484 -86.44 -9.48 -39.62
C GLY A 484 -87.86 -8.92 -39.55
N GLY A 485 -88.78 -9.52 -40.31
CA GLY A 485 -90.18 -9.13 -40.37
C GLY A 485 -90.81 -9.46 -41.73
N ALA A 486 -92.13 -9.57 -41.80
CA ALA A 486 -92.80 -9.75 -43.09
C ALA A 486 -92.55 -8.52 -43.97
N ASN A 487 -92.05 -8.75 -45.19
CA ASN A 487 -91.67 -7.72 -46.16
C ASN A 487 -90.53 -6.79 -45.71
N CYS A 488 -89.80 -7.12 -44.64
CA CYS A 488 -88.62 -6.37 -44.18
C CYS A 488 -87.32 -7.16 -44.45
N SER A 489 -86.28 -6.48 -44.91
CA SER A 489 -84.93 -7.07 -45.06
C SER A 489 -83.83 -6.05 -44.80
N LYS A 490 -82.58 -6.51 -44.72
CA LYS A 490 -81.39 -5.65 -44.68
C LYS A 490 -80.72 -5.62 -46.06
N SER A 491 -80.25 -4.44 -46.48
CA SER A 491 -79.40 -4.28 -47.67
C SER A 491 -78.27 -3.31 -47.34
N GLY A 492 -77.05 -3.82 -47.19
CA GLY A 492 -75.94 -3.03 -46.64
C GLY A 492 -76.26 -2.56 -45.23
N THR A 493 -76.07 -1.26 -44.95
CA THR A 493 -76.38 -0.62 -43.66
C THR A 493 -77.83 -0.07 -43.59
N ASN A 494 -78.68 -0.42 -44.55
CA ASN A 494 -80.07 0.04 -44.61
C ASN A 494 -81.07 -1.07 -44.29
N GLY A 495 -82.16 -0.68 -43.61
CA GLY A 495 -83.40 -1.45 -43.54
C GLY A 495 -84.26 -1.20 -44.78
N VAL A 496 -84.78 -2.26 -45.37
CA VAL A 496 -85.59 -2.24 -46.60
C VAL A 496 -86.99 -2.75 -46.29
N CYS A 497 -88.01 -2.04 -46.80
CA CYS A 497 -89.40 -2.48 -46.79
C CYS A 497 -89.81 -2.78 -48.24
N ALA A 498 -90.08 -4.04 -48.56
CA ALA A 498 -90.50 -4.47 -49.88
C ALA A 498 -91.91 -3.95 -50.20
N GLU A 499 -92.17 -3.64 -51.47
CA GLU A 499 -93.51 -3.33 -51.99
C GLU A 499 -94.41 -4.58 -51.93
N VAL A 500 -95.65 -4.43 -51.46
CA VAL A 500 -96.60 -5.49 -51.06
C VAL A 500 -97.89 -5.46 -51.87
#